data_AF-A0A1H3VGV1-F1
#
_entry.id   AF-A0A1H3VGV1-F1
#
_cell.length_a   1.000
_cell.length_b   1.000
_cell.length_c   1.000
_cell.angle_alpha   90.00
_cell.angle_beta   90.00
_cell.angle_gamma   90.00
#
_symmetry.space_group_name_H-M   'P 1'
#
loop_
_entity.id
_entity.type
_entity.pdbx_description
1 polymer ?
#
loop_
_entity_poly.entity_id
_entity_poly.type
_entity_poly.pdbx_seq_one_letter_code
_entity_poly.pdbx_strand_id
1 'polypeptide(L)'
;MKRLTALWMTGILVCGMALTGCQAGKEAPSAVTTAATEAASAAATETATTAATTASTEATTIATTEAATEATTEAPTEGTSEGATEGASTAATEAIPDDPNIDKDTGIHISEDNVDTTYGKDAVMQIAVIGDSQFGMFNGYDGLAYRVSQYCHANVYNMAIGGTCAALTQNESRDDDNWDSKSGIGMSRLLGGELKPDFLSDPSYAYQLDVYQHLDPSKTDVFIVEYGVNDFNAKVPLDTSFGQDQGSYRGALNSIMMTLTMHFPNAKIIVCTPTYAQFFQGGAYIGDSNTLDNGYGTLYDYVKAGINAVEGNNSGNVKALTPYYDIDINAGNAAENLIDGIHMNPEYRDKYAQLLSRVIIGQMGYSIPEDTDPSTVEWWTTK
;
A
#
# COMPACT_ATOMS: atom_id res chain seq x y z
N MET A 1 -36.23 1.85 -45.67
CA MET A 1 -37.45 2.70 -45.67
C MET A 1 -38.02 2.75 -44.26
N LYS A 2 -38.06 3.96 -43.70
CA LYS A 2 -39.00 4.53 -42.71
C LYS A 2 -39.43 3.72 -41.45
N ARG A 3 -39.02 4.29 -40.30
CA ARG A 3 -39.80 4.61 -39.08
C ARG A 3 -40.14 3.39 -38.18
N LEU A 4 -40.16 3.48 -36.84
CA LEU A 4 -40.72 4.52 -35.98
C LEU A 4 -39.95 4.68 -34.66
N THR A 5 -39.79 5.94 -34.26
CA THR A 5 -39.61 6.46 -32.90
C THR A 5 -40.87 6.26 -32.05
N ALA A 6 -40.72 5.91 -30.76
CA ALA A 6 -41.77 6.01 -29.76
C ALA A 6 -41.26 6.76 -28.52
N LEU A 7 -41.84 7.93 -28.33
CA LEU A 7 -41.75 8.83 -27.18
C LEU A 7 -42.70 8.32 -26.08
N TRP A 8 -42.30 8.31 -24.81
CA TRP A 8 -43.25 8.29 -23.70
C TRP A 8 -42.89 9.37 -22.68
N MET A 9 -43.87 10.25 -22.43
CA MET A 9 -43.87 11.29 -21.42
C MET A 9 -44.50 10.79 -20.12
N THR A 10 -44.21 11.56 -19.06
CA THR A 10 -45.05 11.95 -17.89
C THR A 10 -45.04 11.11 -16.62
N GLY A 11 -44.76 11.81 -15.50
CA GLY A 11 -45.27 11.46 -14.17
C GLY A 11 -44.49 12.02 -12.97
N ILE A 12 -44.43 13.35 -12.80
CA ILE A 12 -43.99 13.98 -11.53
C ILE A 12 -45.19 14.02 -10.57
N LEU A 13 -45.03 13.46 -9.36
CA LEU A 13 -45.98 13.59 -8.26
C LEU A 13 -45.36 14.45 -7.15
N VAL A 14 -45.94 15.63 -6.93
CA VAL A 14 -45.69 16.52 -5.80
C VAL A 14 -46.83 16.34 -4.80
N CYS A 15 -46.51 16.03 -3.54
CA CYS A 15 -47.45 16.12 -2.42
C CYS A 15 -46.92 17.14 -1.42
N GLY A 16 -47.60 18.29 -1.33
CA GLY A 16 -47.53 19.21 -0.21
C GLY A 16 -48.88 19.25 0.49
N MET A 17 -48.86 19.50 1.80
CA MET A 17 -49.92 20.05 2.68
C MET A 17 -49.44 19.83 4.13
N ALA A 18 -49.75 20.64 5.14
CA ALA A 18 -50.05 22.05 5.31
C ALA A 18 -50.08 22.26 6.84
N LEU A 19 -49.63 23.43 7.29
CA LEU A 19 -49.65 23.90 8.67
C LEU A 19 -51.06 24.27 9.13
N THR A 20 -51.38 24.01 10.41
CA THR A 20 -52.32 24.80 11.21
C THR A 20 -51.88 24.78 12.68
N GLY A 21 -51.64 25.96 13.25
CA GLY A 21 -51.43 26.16 14.69
C GLY A 21 -52.67 26.69 15.40
N CYS A 22 -52.62 26.75 16.73
CA CYS A 22 -53.08 27.87 17.58
C CYS A 22 -52.89 27.56 19.07
N GLN A 23 -52.76 28.63 19.86
CA GLN A 23 -52.16 28.72 21.20
C GLN A 23 -53.19 29.20 22.26
N ALA A 24 -52.79 29.11 23.55
CA ALA A 24 -53.32 29.76 24.78
C ALA A 24 -54.49 29.05 25.52
N GLY A 25 -54.56 28.93 26.87
CA GLY A 25 -53.71 29.33 28.02
C GLY A 25 -54.46 29.19 29.38
N LYS A 26 -53.71 29.25 30.51
CA LYS A 26 -54.10 29.46 31.95
C LYS A 26 -54.90 28.32 32.67
N GLU A 27 -54.73 27.95 33.96
CA GLU A 27 -54.42 28.65 35.23
C GLU A 27 -54.05 27.64 36.37
N ALA A 28 -53.39 28.07 37.47
CA ALA A 28 -53.07 27.32 38.72
C ALA A 28 -54.15 27.55 39.83
N PRO A 29 -54.14 27.04 41.11
CA PRO A 29 -53.03 27.13 42.10
C PRO A 29 -52.96 26.07 43.28
N SER A 30 -51.99 26.30 44.22
CA SER A 30 -51.97 25.96 45.68
C SER A 30 -51.44 24.57 46.11
N ALA A 31 -50.57 24.34 47.13
CA ALA A 31 -49.83 25.15 48.11
C ALA A 31 -48.83 24.27 48.95
N VAL A 32 -47.71 24.90 49.42
CA VAL A 32 -47.08 24.83 50.78
C VAL A 32 -46.45 23.49 51.23
N THR A 33 -45.25 23.31 51.82
CA THR A 33 -44.06 24.07 52.34
C THR A 33 -42.97 22.98 52.59
N THR A 34 -41.65 23.18 52.71
CA THR A 34 -40.91 23.98 53.70
C THR A 34 -39.39 23.85 53.43
N ALA A 35 -38.66 24.98 53.56
CA ALA A 35 -37.28 25.20 54.09
C ALA A 35 -36.09 24.35 53.58
N ALA A 36 -34.88 24.86 53.33
CA ALA A 36 -34.19 26.14 53.57
C ALA A 36 -32.94 26.16 52.64
N THR A 37 -32.63 27.25 51.92
CA THR A 37 -31.65 28.33 52.27
C THR A 37 -30.20 27.78 52.36
N GLU A 38 -29.19 28.23 51.59
CA GLU A 38 -28.72 29.59 51.35
C GLU A 38 -28.08 29.80 49.97
N ALA A 39 -28.39 30.96 49.38
CA ALA A 39 -27.58 31.71 48.41
C ALA A 39 -26.61 32.59 49.23
N ALA A 40 -25.39 32.89 48.80
CA ALA A 40 -24.99 33.93 47.83
C ALA A 40 -23.49 34.19 48.14
N SER A 41 -22.63 34.77 47.31
CA SER A 41 -22.75 36.10 46.73
C SER A 41 -21.48 36.42 45.95
N ALA A 42 -21.66 37.23 44.91
CA ALA A 42 -20.64 37.95 44.15
C ALA A 42 -19.83 38.95 45.00
N ALA A 43 -18.60 39.28 44.55
CA ALA A 43 -18.23 40.60 43.98
C ALA A 43 -16.70 40.88 44.02
N ALA A 44 -16.14 41.15 42.84
CA ALA A 44 -15.12 42.13 42.44
C ALA A 44 -13.88 42.52 43.31
N THR A 45 -12.71 42.51 42.63
CA THR A 45 -11.66 43.57 42.49
C THR A 45 -10.21 43.18 42.92
N GLU A 46 -9.25 43.57 42.05
CA GLU A 46 -7.77 43.69 42.23
C GLU A 46 -6.92 42.39 42.21
N THR A 47 -5.69 42.27 41.68
CA THR A 47 -4.67 43.14 41.03
C THR A 47 -3.54 42.24 40.44
N ALA A 48 -2.70 42.82 39.55
CA ALA A 48 -1.29 42.47 39.20
C ALA A 48 -1.01 41.22 38.33
N THR A 49 -0.48 41.30 37.10
CA THR A 49 0.84 41.75 36.58
C THR A 49 1.93 40.64 36.55
N THR A 50 2.66 40.59 35.41
CA THR A 50 3.97 39.94 35.09
C THR A 50 4.05 38.41 34.93
N ALA A 51 4.78 37.81 33.98
CA ALA A 51 5.78 38.26 32.99
C ALA A 51 5.74 37.30 31.75
N ALA A 52 6.08 37.67 30.51
CA ALA A 52 7.45 37.84 30.07
C ALA A 52 7.53 38.55 28.69
N THR A 53 8.35 39.58 28.60
CA THR A 53 8.98 40.08 27.37
C THR A 53 10.32 40.70 27.78
N THR A 54 11.30 40.65 26.86
CA THR A 54 12.68 41.21 26.89
C THR A 54 13.74 40.31 27.56
N ALA A 55 14.96 40.14 27.04
CA ALA A 55 15.73 40.97 26.12
C ALA A 55 16.82 40.19 25.33
N SER A 56 17.28 40.88 24.30
CA SER A 56 18.30 40.61 23.28
C SER A 56 19.76 40.77 23.76
N THR A 57 20.69 40.33 22.88
CA THR A 57 22.12 40.73 22.67
C THR A 57 23.14 40.04 23.60
N GLU A 58 24.28 39.45 23.20
CA GLU A 58 25.26 39.60 22.08
C GLU A 58 25.75 38.18 21.66
N ALA A 59 26.38 37.86 20.51
CA ALA A 59 27.54 38.49 19.89
C ALA A 59 27.77 38.05 18.42
N THR A 60 28.48 38.92 17.72
CA THR A 60 28.82 38.97 16.29
C THR A 60 30.09 38.19 15.93
N THR A 61 30.23 37.82 14.64
CA THR A 61 31.45 37.44 13.87
C THR A 61 32.12 36.10 14.23
N ILE A 62 32.38 35.17 13.30
CA ILE A 62 33.24 35.30 12.10
C ILE A 62 32.61 34.59 10.89
N ALA A 63 32.61 35.28 9.75
CA ALA A 63 32.49 34.71 8.41
C ALA A 63 33.85 34.81 7.71
N THR A 64 34.29 33.72 7.07
CA THR A 64 35.18 33.67 5.89
C THR A 64 35.31 32.20 5.49
N THR A 65 34.63 31.78 4.41
CA THR A 65 35.20 31.43 3.08
C THR A 65 36.23 30.31 3.10
N GLU A 66 35.90 29.21 2.42
CA GLU A 66 36.66 28.80 1.23
C GLU A 66 35.77 27.98 0.29
N ALA A 67 35.66 28.47 -0.93
CA ALA A 67 35.18 27.78 -2.12
C ALA A 67 36.36 27.73 -3.10
N ALA A 68 36.70 26.54 -3.56
CA ALA A 68 37.48 26.25 -4.76
C ALA A 68 37.11 24.80 -5.12
N THR A 69 36.24 24.56 -6.11
CA THR A 69 36.54 24.54 -7.54
C THR A 69 37.71 23.61 -7.86
N GLU A 70 37.40 22.38 -8.27
CA GLU A 70 37.94 21.84 -9.53
C GLU A 70 36.83 21.08 -10.25
N ALA A 71 36.46 21.63 -11.40
CA ALA A 71 35.78 20.94 -12.45
C ALA A 71 36.86 20.33 -13.36
N THR A 72 36.73 19.05 -13.67
CA THR A 72 37.36 18.47 -14.85
C THR A 72 36.29 17.76 -15.67
N THR A 73 35.92 18.47 -16.72
CA THR A 73 35.22 18.02 -17.91
C THR A 73 36.21 17.23 -18.76
N GLU A 74 35.89 15.99 -19.15
CA GLU A 74 36.30 15.44 -20.45
C GLU A 74 35.24 14.48 -20.99
N ALA A 75 34.60 14.92 -22.06
CA ALA A 75 34.04 14.12 -23.14
C ALA A 75 34.17 15.00 -24.42
N PRO A 76 34.08 14.49 -25.65
CA PRO A 76 34.20 13.11 -26.15
C PRO A 76 35.29 13.01 -27.25
N THR A 77 35.55 11.82 -27.79
CA THR A 77 36.19 11.69 -29.11
C THR A 77 35.32 10.84 -30.02
N GLU A 78 34.94 11.44 -31.14
CA GLU A 78 34.27 10.82 -32.28
C GLU A 78 35.09 9.67 -32.87
N GLY A 79 34.38 8.68 -33.38
CA GLY A 79 34.92 7.59 -34.19
C GLY A 79 33.82 6.93 -35.00
N THR A 80 33.39 7.59 -36.06
CA THR A 80 32.50 7.07 -37.11
C THR A 80 33.15 5.85 -37.80
N SER A 81 32.40 4.77 -37.98
CA SER A 81 32.49 3.93 -39.20
C SER A 81 31.29 3.01 -39.30
N GLU A 82 30.59 3.15 -40.42
CA GLU A 82 29.61 2.22 -40.98
C GLU A 82 30.24 0.83 -41.25
N GLY A 83 29.38 -0.19 -41.33
CA GLY A 83 29.77 -1.51 -41.82
C GLY A 83 28.71 -2.58 -41.57
N ALA A 84 27.59 -2.51 -42.28
CA ALA A 84 26.65 -3.62 -42.39
C ALA A 84 27.30 -4.81 -43.12
N THR A 85 27.22 -6.00 -42.53
CA THR A 85 27.25 -7.27 -43.28
C THR A 85 26.38 -8.29 -42.56
N GLU A 86 25.31 -8.70 -43.25
CA GLU A 86 24.55 -9.92 -42.99
C GLU A 86 25.48 -11.14 -42.94
N GLY A 87 25.24 -12.00 -41.96
CA GLY A 87 25.85 -13.32 -41.88
C GLY A 87 25.01 -14.18 -40.95
N ALA A 88 24.03 -14.87 -41.51
CA ALA A 88 23.22 -15.85 -40.82
C ALA A 88 24.11 -16.88 -40.10
N SER A 89 23.96 -16.97 -38.77
CA SER A 89 24.50 -18.08 -37.98
C SER A 89 23.37 -18.69 -37.18
N THR A 90 23.11 -19.95 -37.50
CA THR A 90 22.29 -20.88 -36.73
C THR A 90 22.64 -20.81 -35.25
N ALA A 91 21.70 -20.38 -34.42
CA ALA A 91 21.82 -20.45 -32.97
C ALA A 91 21.85 -21.93 -32.56
N ALA A 92 23.06 -22.43 -32.33
CA ALA A 92 23.27 -23.57 -31.47
C ALA A 92 22.73 -23.19 -30.09
N THR A 93 21.95 -24.09 -29.49
CA THR A 93 21.56 -24.02 -28.08
C THR A 93 22.85 -24.07 -27.25
N GLU A 94 23.40 -22.91 -26.91
CA GLU A 94 24.45 -22.84 -25.91
C GLU A 94 23.85 -23.34 -24.60
N ALA A 95 24.47 -24.38 -24.04
CA ALA A 95 24.13 -24.86 -22.72
C ALA A 95 24.31 -23.69 -21.75
N ILE A 96 23.21 -23.27 -21.11
CA ILE A 96 23.24 -22.32 -20.00
C ILE A 96 24.30 -22.84 -19.01
N PRO A 97 25.31 -22.05 -18.65
CA PRO A 97 26.32 -22.48 -17.68
C PRO A 97 25.62 -22.96 -16.39
N ASP A 98 26.17 -23.99 -15.72
CA ASP A 98 25.71 -24.45 -14.40
C ASP A 98 26.02 -23.40 -13.31
N ASP A 99 25.50 -22.20 -13.49
CA ASP A 99 25.45 -21.15 -12.47
C ASP A 99 24.18 -21.38 -11.65
N PRO A 100 24.28 -21.65 -10.34
CA PRO A 100 23.10 -21.83 -9.48
C PRO A 100 22.22 -20.57 -9.41
N ASN A 101 22.75 -19.42 -9.82
CA ASN A 101 22.03 -18.16 -9.87
C ASN A 101 21.34 -17.90 -11.20
N ILE A 102 21.40 -18.83 -12.16
CA ILE A 102 20.60 -18.74 -13.38
C ILE A 102 19.44 -19.73 -13.27
N ASP A 103 18.22 -19.20 -13.35
CA ASP A 103 17.04 -20.05 -13.47
C ASP A 103 17.13 -20.83 -14.79
N LYS A 104 16.98 -22.16 -14.71
CA LYS A 104 17.23 -23.05 -15.86
C LYS A 104 16.07 -23.06 -16.86
N ASP A 105 14.88 -22.69 -16.42
CA ASP A 105 13.67 -22.67 -17.25
C ASP A 105 13.54 -21.33 -17.98
N THR A 106 13.95 -20.21 -17.34
CA THR A 106 13.83 -18.85 -17.89
C THR A 106 15.15 -18.29 -18.43
N GLY A 107 16.30 -18.78 -17.94
CA GLY A 107 17.63 -18.24 -18.25
C GLY A 107 17.95 -16.93 -17.54
N ILE A 108 17.15 -16.53 -16.55
CA ILE A 108 17.29 -15.25 -15.83
C ILE A 108 18.25 -15.40 -14.64
N HIS A 109 19.14 -14.42 -14.45
CA HIS A 109 20.02 -14.39 -13.28
C HIS A 109 19.28 -13.83 -12.05
N ILE A 110 19.20 -14.61 -10.98
CA ILE A 110 18.60 -14.28 -9.69
C ILE A 110 19.68 -14.09 -8.61
N SER A 111 19.41 -13.29 -7.58
CA SER A 111 20.35 -13.12 -6.46
C SER A 111 20.43 -14.39 -5.61
N GLU A 112 21.62 -14.72 -5.10
CA GLU A 112 21.84 -15.82 -4.13
C GLU A 112 21.00 -15.66 -2.84
N ASP A 113 20.63 -14.43 -2.51
CA ASP A 113 19.83 -14.12 -1.31
C ASP A 113 18.33 -14.43 -1.49
N ASN A 114 17.88 -14.67 -2.72
CA ASN A 114 16.49 -15.02 -2.98
C ASN A 114 16.25 -16.50 -2.63
N VAL A 115 15.31 -16.76 -1.72
CA VAL A 115 14.90 -18.13 -1.39
C VAL A 115 13.66 -18.54 -2.18
N ASP A 116 13.54 -19.84 -2.43
CA ASP A 116 12.32 -20.43 -2.98
C ASP A 116 11.14 -20.23 -2.01
N THR A 117 10.09 -19.56 -2.49
CA THR A 117 8.85 -19.30 -1.76
C THR A 117 7.70 -20.20 -2.22
N THR A 118 8.03 -21.29 -2.90
CA THR A 118 7.08 -22.34 -3.27
C THR A 118 7.12 -23.49 -2.26
N TYR A 119 5.93 -23.93 -1.85
CA TYR A 119 5.74 -25.16 -1.09
C TYR A 119 5.71 -26.41 -2.01
N GLY A 120 5.89 -26.19 -3.32
CA GLY A 120 5.90 -27.20 -4.36
C GLY A 120 4.52 -27.80 -4.64
N LYS A 121 4.51 -29.08 -5.01
CA LYS A 121 3.30 -29.84 -5.36
C LYS A 121 2.35 -30.09 -4.17
N ASP A 122 2.85 -29.94 -2.95
CA ASP A 122 2.10 -30.19 -1.73
C ASP A 122 1.44 -28.91 -1.21
N ALA A 123 1.58 -27.79 -1.93
CA ALA A 123 0.89 -26.54 -1.66
C ALA A 123 -0.63 -26.73 -1.73
N VAL A 124 -1.36 -26.14 -0.79
CA VAL A 124 -2.82 -26.17 -0.75
C VAL A 124 -3.47 -24.97 -1.43
N MET A 125 -2.67 -23.97 -1.77
CA MET A 125 -3.10 -22.77 -2.50
C MET A 125 -1.94 -22.08 -3.22
N GLN A 126 -2.27 -21.25 -4.21
CA GLN A 126 -1.35 -20.32 -4.85
C GLN A 126 -1.65 -18.87 -4.43
N ILE A 127 -0.60 -18.14 -4.07
CA ILE A 127 -0.68 -16.74 -3.65
C ILE A 127 0.21 -15.90 -4.57
N ALA A 128 -0.32 -14.80 -5.10
CA ALA A 128 0.48 -13.81 -5.82
C ALA A 128 0.53 -12.50 -5.03
N VAL A 129 1.72 -11.91 -4.92
CA VAL A 129 1.94 -10.66 -4.18
C VAL A 129 2.31 -9.55 -5.16
N ILE A 130 1.60 -8.44 -5.07
CA ILE A 130 2.03 -7.15 -5.60
C ILE A 130 2.17 -6.20 -4.42
N GLY A 131 3.31 -5.55 -4.30
CA GLY A 131 3.56 -4.65 -3.19
C GLY A 131 4.86 -3.89 -3.29
N ASP A 132 5.28 -3.31 -2.16
CA ASP A 132 6.46 -2.46 -2.11
C ASP A 132 7.66 -3.11 -1.41
N SER A 133 8.49 -2.33 -0.72
CA SER A 133 9.72 -2.81 -0.09
C SER A 133 9.47 -3.72 1.11
N GLN A 134 8.30 -3.68 1.76
CA GLN A 134 8.02 -4.61 2.86
C GLN A 134 8.06 -6.07 2.41
N PHE A 135 7.56 -6.36 1.20
CA PHE A 135 7.70 -7.66 0.54
C PHE A 135 8.90 -7.75 -0.39
N GLY A 136 9.30 -6.66 -1.05
CA GLY A 136 10.28 -6.68 -2.14
C GLY A 136 11.74 -6.48 -1.74
N MET A 137 12.04 -6.03 -0.51
CA MET A 137 13.41 -5.83 -0.04
C MET A 137 14.00 -7.07 0.65
N PHE A 138 13.16 -7.92 1.24
CA PHE A 138 13.59 -9.08 2.03
C PHE A 138 13.13 -10.37 1.36
N ASN A 139 13.92 -10.88 0.42
CA ASN A 139 13.60 -12.09 -0.33
C ASN A 139 14.24 -13.38 0.25
N GLY A 140 14.85 -13.28 1.44
CA GLY A 140 15.44 -14.41 2.16
C GLY A 140 14.45 -15.15 3.07
N TYR A 141 14.97 -16.07 3.88
CA TYR A 141 14.16 -16.87 4.84
C TYR A 141 13.43 -16.06 5.91
N ASP A 142 13.86 -14.82 6.15
CA ASP A 142 13.21 -13.88 7.05
C ASP A 142 12.38 -12.82 6.31
N GLY A 143 12.08 -13.06 5.03
CA GLY A 143 11.16 -12.29 4.22
C GLY A 143 9.69 -12.58 4.52
N LEU A 144 8.81 -11.64 4.20
CA LEU A 144 7.36 -11.85 4.35
C LEU A 144 6.86 -12.96 3.41
N ALA A 145 7.32 -12.98 2.16
CA ALA A 145 6.88 -13.97 1.16
C ALA A 145 7.22 -15.41 1.59
N TYR A 146 8.45 -15.65 2.05
CA TYR A 146 8.85 -16.96 2.56
C TYR A 146 8.01 -17.38 3.76
N ARG A 147 7.85 -16.51 4.76
CA ARG A 147 7.05 -16.85 5.95
C ARG A 147 5.59 -17.12 5.62
N VAL A 148 4.98 -16.30 4.77
CA VAL A 148 3.60 -16.53 4.31
C VAL A 148 3.50 -17.86 3.58
N SER A 149 4.48 -18.23 2.75
CA SER A 149 4.51 -19.55 2.09
C SER A 149 4.49 -20.69 3.09
N GLN A 150 5.35 -20.62 4.12
CA GLN A 150 5.41 -21.66 5.16
C GLN A 150 4.13 -21.70 5.99
N TYR A 151 3.63 -20.56 6.47
CA TYR A 151 2.43 -20.49 7.30
C TYR A 151 1.14 -20.83 6.57
N CYS A 152 1.06 -20.54 5.26
CA CYS A 152 -0.11 -20.83 4.42
C CYS A 152 0.01 -22.14 3.64
N HIS A 153 1.10 -22.89 3.76
CA HIS A 153 1.34 -24.10 2.95
C HIS A 153 1.10 -23.82 1.46
N ALA A 154 1.67 -22.71 0.99
CA ALA A 154 1.28 -22.09 -0.27
C ALA A 154 2.48 -21.87 -1.19
N ASN A 155 2.21 -21.91 -2.50
CA ASN A 155 3.14 -21.38 -3.49
C ASN A 155 2.96 -19.86 -3.56
N VAL A 156 3.91 -19.10 -3.01
CA VAL A 156 3.87 -17.64 -2.99
C VAL A 156 4.76 -17.10 -4.11
N TYR A 157 4.17 -16.34 -5.02
CA TYR A 157 4.85 -15.65 -6.10
C TYR A 157 4.97 -14.16 -5.77
N ASN A 158 6.14 -13.76 -5.29
CA ASN A 158 6.39 -12.41 -4.82
C ASN A 158 6.87 -11.49 -5.94
N MET A 159 6.00 -10.63 -6.46
CA MET A 159 6.36 -9.63 -7.47
C MET A 159 6.43 -8.21 -6.89
N ALA A 160 6.59 -8.08 -5.58
CA ALA A 160 6.74 -6.78 -4.94
C ALA A 160 8.05 -6.08 -5.36
N ILE A 161 8.02 -4.75 -5.49
CA ILE A 161 9.14 -3.94 -5.95
C ILE A 161 9.37 -2.79 -4.95
N GLY A 162 10.57 -2.71 -4.41
CA GLY A 162 10.93 -1.65 -3.46
C GLY A 162 10.67 -0.25 -4.01
N GLY A 163 10.05 0.61 -3.20
CA GLY A 163 9.83 2.02 -3.53
C GLY A 163 8.64 2.31 -4.46
N THR A 164 7.90 1.31 -4.95
CA THR A 164 6.75 1.54 -5.82
C THR A 164 5.51 1.97 -5.05
N CYS A 165 4.68 2.80 -5.70
CA CYS A 165 3.37 3.23 -5.21
C CYS A 165 2.27 2.25 -5.69
N ALA A 166 1.10 2.28 -5.05
CA ALA A 166 -0.10 1.72 -5.67
C ALA A 166 -0.51 2.54 -6.90
N ALA A 167 -0.48 3.86 -6.76
CA ALA A 167 -0.91 4.82 -7.77
C ALA A 167 0.10 5.06 -8.88
N LEU A 168 -0.41 5.49 -10.03
CA LEU A 168 0.38 6.04 -11.12
C LEU A 168 0.87 7.43 -10.73
N THR A 169 2.19 7.59 -10.63
CA THR A 169 2.84 8.87 -10.40
C THR A 169 2.89 9.71 -11.69
N GLN A 170 3.26 10.99 -11.57
CA GLN A 170 3.29 11.91 -12.72
C GLN A 170 4.41 11.62 -13.72
N ASN A 171 5.41 10.85 -13.31
CA ASN A 171 6.61 10.58 -14.13
C ASN A 171 6.50 9.26 -14.90
N GLU A 172 5.39 8.55 -14.79
CA GLU A 172 5.18 7.25 -15.42
C GLU A 172 4.30 7.38 -16.66
N SER A 173 4.66 6.64 -17.71
CA SER A 173 3.86 6.48 -18.91
C SER A 173 2.60 5.68 -18.62
N ARG A 174 1.48 6.19 -19.15
CA ARG A 174 0.15 5.57 -19.06
C ARG A 174 -0.35 5.07 -20.42
N ASP A 175 0.53 5.13 -21.42
CA ASP A 175 0.24 4.67 -22.78
C ASP A 175 0.42 3.15 -22.83
N ASP A 176 -0.61 2.43 -23.25
CA ASP A 176 -0.57 0.95 -23.28
C ASP A 176 0.51 0.41 -24.21
N ASP A 177 0.82 1.14 -25.30
CA ASP A 177 1.87 0.75 -26.25
C ASP A 177 3.28 1.03 -25.71
N ASN A 178 3.41 1.90 -24.70
CA ASN A 178 4.67 2.35 -24.12
C ASN A 178 4.62 2.34 -22.59
N TRP A 179 3.98 1.33 -22.00
CA TRP A 179 3.77 1.27 -20.56
C TRP A 179 5.10 1.02 -19.84
N ASP A 180 5.41 1.83 -18.82
CA ASP A 180 6.64 1.70 -18.03
C ASP A 180 6.41 1.66 -16.51
N SER A 181 5.16 1.86 -16.06
CA SER A 181 4.82 1.92 -14.64
C SER A 181 4.89 0.55 -13.98
N LYS A 182 5.63 0.49 -12.88
CA LYS A 182 5.76 -0.67 -11.99
C LYS A 182 4.87 -0.55 -10.75
N SER A 183 3.98 0.43 -10.73
CA SER A 183 3.01 0.65 -9.65
C SER A 183 2.09 -0.56 -9.49
N GLY A 184 1.34 -0.60 -8.39
CA GLY A 184 0.30 -1.60 -8.18
C GLY A 184 -0.69 -1.71 -9.35
N ILE A 185 -1.00 -0.61 -10.03
CA ILE A 185 -1.83 -0.61 -11.26
C ILE A 185 -1.13 -1.34 -12.40
N GLY A 186 0.16 -1.05 -12.65
CA GLY A 186 0.92 -1.75 -13.70
C GLY A 186 0.99 -3.25 -13.43
N MET A 187 1.31 -3.63 -12.20
CA MET A 187 1.43 -5.04 -11.81
C MET A 187 0.09 -5.78 -11.84
N SER A 188 -1.03 -5.15 -11.46
CA SER A 188 -2.36 -5.78 -11.55
C SER A 188 -2.82 -5.99 -12.99
N ARG A 189 -2.52 -5.04 -13.90
CA ARG A 189 -2.79 -5.16 -15.33
C ARG A 189 -1.90 -6.20 -16.01
N LEU A 190 -0.63 -6.31 -15.61
CA LEU A 190 0.25 -7.41 -16.05
C LEU A 190 -0.31 -8.77 -15.65
N LEU A 191 -0.74 -8.92 -14.39
CA LEU A 191 -1.38 -10.14 -13.91
C LEU A 191 -2.64 -10.48 -14.70
N GLY A 192 -3.49 -9.49 -14.97
CA GLY A 192 -4.70 -9.62 -15.79
C GLY A 192 -4.45 -9.89 -17.28
N GLY A 193 -3.20 -9.92 -17.73
CA GLY A 193 -2.83 -10.11 -19.13
C GLY A 193 -3.16 -8.92 -20.03
N GLU A 194 -3.39 -7.74 -19.46
CA GLU A 194 -3.63 -6.49 -20.19
C GLU A 194 -2.33 -5.85 -20.70
N LEU A 195 -1.21 -6.17 -20.05
CA LEU A 195 0.12 -5.66 -20.37
C LEU A 195 1.11 -6.80 -20.61
N LYS A 196 2.14 -6.54 -21.41
CA LYS A 196 3.32 -7.40 -21.53
C LYS A 196 4.33 -7.06 -20.43
N PRO A 197 5.19 -8.01 -20.03
CA PRO A 197 6.19 -7.80 -18.97
C PRO A 197 7.38 -6.92 -19.41
N ASP A 198 7.34 -6.28 -20.58
CA ASP A 198 8.46 -5.53 -21.16
C ASP A 198 8.99 -4.42 -20.22
N PHE A 199 8.14 -3.85 -19.36
CA PHE A 199 8.53 -2.84 -18.37
C PHE A 199 9.36 -3.40 -17.19
N LEU A 200 9.50 -4.72 -17.09
CA LEU A 200 10.36 -5.45 -16.14
C LEU A 200 11.66 -5.96 -16.80
N SER A 201 11.94 -5.57 -18.05
CA SER A 201 13.12 -6.05 -18.80
C SER A 201 14.47 -5.51 -18.31
N ASP A 202 14.46 -4.45 -17.50
CA ASP A 202 15.69 -3.96 -16.85
C ASP A 202 16.22 -5.04 -15.89
N PRO A 203 17.53 -5.39 -15.93
CA PRO A 203 18.12 -6.42 -15.06
C PRO A 203 17.87 -6.22 -13.56
N SER A 204 17.59 -4.99 -13.13
CA SER A 204 17.22 -4.67 -11.74
C SER A 204 15.91 -5.33 -11.30
N TYR A 205 15.07 -5.77 -12.24
CA TYR A 205 13.79 -6.47 -12.00
C TYR A 205 13.79 -7.92 -12.49
N ALA A 206 14.98 -8.48 -12.73
CA ALA A 206 15.15 -9.87 -13.17
C ALA A 206 14.38 -10.85 -12.27
N TYR A 207 14.42 -10.66 -10.95
CA TYR A 207 13.66 -11.48 -10.01
C TYR A 207 12.14 -11.43 -10.26
N GLN A 208 11.55 -10.25 -10.41
CA GLN A 208 10.11 -10.13 -10.64
C GLN A 208 9.71 -10.69 -12.00
N LEU A 209 10.54 -10.52 -13.01
CA LEU A 209 10.33 -11.11 -14.33
C LEU A 209 10.36 -12.64 -14.27
N ASP A 210 11.33 -13.22 -13.54
CA ASP A 210 11.45 -14.66 -13.33
C ASP A 210 10.26 -15.24 -12.56
N VAL A 211 9.86 -14.59 -11.46
CA VAL A 211 8.66 -14.95 -10.70
C VAL A 211 7.41 -14.93 -11.58
N TYR A 212 7.24 -13.90 -12.41
CA TYR A 212 6.10 -13.80 -13.32
C TYR A 212 6.10 -14.93 -14.37
N GLN A 213 7.25 -15.35 -14.88
CA GLN A 213 7.35 -16.42 -15.88
C GLN A 213 6.97 -17.80 -15.31
N HIS A 214 7.17 -18.01 -14.00
CA HIS A 214 6.75 -19.23 -13.30
C HIS A 214 5.32 -19.16 -12.75
N LEU A 215 4.75 -17.98 -12.63
CA LEU A 215 3.39 -17.77 -12.16
C LEU A 215 2.38 -18.04 -13.28
N ASP A 216 1.36 -18.86 -12.98
CA ASP A 216 0.12 -18.93 -13.75
C ASP A 216 -0.97 -18.13 -13.01
N PRO A 217 -1.25 -16.86 -13.38
CA PRO A 217 -2.16 -16.01 -12.62
C PRO A 217 -3.57 -16.59 -12.49
N SER A 218 -4.00 -17.42 -13.46
CA SER A 218 -5.34 -18.03 -13.46
C SER A 218 -5.54 -19.07 -12.36
N LYS A 219 -4.45 -19.58 -11.77
CA LYS A 219 -4.47 -20.51 -10.63
C LYS A 219 -4.38 -19.82 -9.28
N THR A 220 -4.22 -18.50 -9.24
CA THR A 220 -4.06 -17.77 -7.98
C THR A 220 -5.34 -17.81 -7.16
N ASP A 221 -5.25 -18.37 -5.95
CA ASP A 221 -6.34 -18.39 -4.99
C ASP A 221 -6.44 -17.07 -4.21
N VAL A 222 -5.29 -16.44 -3.94
CA VAL A 222 -5.21 -15.20 -3.16
C VAL A 222 -4.22 -14.22 -3.78
N PHE A 223 -4.68 -12.99 -4.00
CA PHE A 223 -3.83 -11.84 -4.26
C PHE A 223 -3.59 -11.05 -2.98
N ILE A 224 -2.33 -10.74 -2.70
CA ILE A 224 -1.92 -9.79 -1.66
C ILE A 224 -1.56 -8.49 -2.36
N VAL A 225 -2.19 -7.39 -1.92
CA VAL A 225 -1.95 -6.03 -2.42
C VAL A 225 -1.44 -5.19 -1.25
N GLU A 226 -0.15 -4.85 -1.24
CA GLU A 226 0.51 -4.20 -0.10
C GLU A 226 1.21 -2.91 -0.56
N TYR A 227 0.64 -1.76 -0.25
CA TYR A 227 1.16 -0.46 -0.67
C TYR A 227 0.74 0.65 0.30
N GLY A 228 1.33 1.83 0.11
CA GLY A 228 0.78 3.10 0.60
C GLY A 228 1.80 3.98 1.33
N VAL A 229 2.90 3.41 1.86
CA VAL A 229 3.98 4.24 2.43
C VAL A 229 4.69 5.04 1.33
N ASN A 230 4.87 4.44 0.16
CA ASN A 230 5.46 5.14 -0.98
C ASN A 230 4.49 6.13 -1.62
N ASP A 231 3.19 5.84 -1.63
CA ASP A 231 2.17 6.82 -2.03
C ASP A 231 2.21 8.07 -1.13
N PHE A 232 2.38 7.87 0.19
CA PHE A 232 2.63 8.96 1.14
C PHE A 232 3.95 9.70 0.83
N ASN A 233 5.06 8.99 0.67
CA ASN A 233 6.37 9.62 0.39
C ASN A 233 6.38 10.40 -0.93
N ALA A 234 5.69 9.89 -1.95
CA ALA A 234 5.56 10.51 -3.27
C ALA A 234 4.49 11.63 -3.32
N LYS A 235 3.80 11.90 -2.20
CA LYS A 235 2.72 12.90 -2.11
C LYS A 235 1.60 12.63 -3.13
N VAL A 236 1.23 11.36 -3.29
CA VAL A 236 0.07 10.95 -4.08
C VAL A 236 -1.20 11.44 -3.36
N PRO A 237 -2.11 12.18 -3.99
CA PRO A 237 -3.37 12.57 -3.35
C PRO A 237 -4.12 11.35 -2.80
N LEU A 238 -4.68 11.44 -1.58
CA LEU A 238 -5.46 10.36 -0.99
C LEU A 238 -6.61 9.91 -1.90
N ASP A 239 -7.28 10.89 -2.52
CA ASP A 239 -8.50 10.67 -3.28
C ASP A 239 -8.82 11.86 -4.18
N THR A 240 -9.71 11.64 -5.16
CA THR A 240 -10.34 12.70 -5.96
C THR A 240 -11.86 12.52 -5.98
N SER A 241 -12.57 13.52 -6.50
CA SER A 241 -14.05 13.62 -6.46
C SER A 241 -14.82 12.40 -7.01
N PHE A 242 -14.17 11.53 -7.79
CA PHE A 242 -14.79 10.38 -8.44
C PHE A 242 -14.25 9.02 -7.98
N GLY A 243 -13.26 8.97 -7.08
CA GLY A 243 -12.75 7.72 -6.49
C GLY A 243 -12.20 6.68 -7.48
N GLN A 244 -11.94 7.07 -8.73
CA GLN A 244 -11.44 6.20 -9.81
C GLN A 244 -10.18 6.77 -10.47
N ASP A 245 -9.63 7.86 -9.93
CA ASP A 245 -8.40 8.44 -10.46
C ASP A 245 -7.21 7.58 -10.05
N GLN A 246 -6.61 6.92 -11.03
CA GLN A 246 -5.42 6.10 -10.89
C GLN A 246 -4.19 6.87 -10.38
N GLY A 247 -4.20 8.20 -10.43
CA GLY A 247 -3.20 9.07 -9.80
C GLY A 247 -3.48 9.44 -8.34
N SER A 248 -4.55 8.89 -7.74
CA SER A 248 -4.84 8.99 -6.32
C SER A 248 -4.73 7.63 -5.65
N TYR A 249 -4.38 7.60 -4.36
CA TYR A 249 -4.17 6.35 -3.65
C TYR A 249 -5.44 5.49 -3.61
N ARG A 250 -6.58 6.07 -3.23
CA ARG A 250 -7.86 5.35 -3.21
C ARG A 250 -8.31 4.90 -4.60
N GLY A 251 -8.16 5.76 -5.61
CA GLY A 251 -8.52 5.41 -6.99
C GLY A 251 -7.63 4.32 -7.58
N ALA A 252 -6.36 4.27 -7.19
CA ALA A 252 -5.45 3.20 -7.57
C ALA A 252 -5.82 1.86 -6.96
N LEU A 253 -6.08 1.82 -5.64
CA LEU A 253 -6.56 0.61 -4.98
C LEU A 253 -7.87 0.11 -5.61
N ASN A 254 -8.82 1.02 -5.90
CA ASN A 254 -10.07 0.66 -6.58
C ASN A 254 -9.81 0.06 -7.97
N SER A 255 -8.89 0.63 -8.74
CA SER A 255 -8.51 0.10 -10.06
C SER A 255 -7.87 -1.27 -9.96
N ILE A 256 -6.94 -1.48 -9.02
CA ILE A 256 -6.27 -2.77 -8.77
C ILE A 256 -7.31 -3.84 -8.40
N MET A 257 -8.18 -3.55 -7.43
CA MET A 257 -9.22 -4.48 -7.00
C MET A 257 -10.19 -4.81 -8.13
N MET A 258 -10.55 -3.82 -8.95
CA MET A 258 -11.42 -4.02 -10.11
C MET A 258 -10.78 -4.92 -11.16
N THR A 259 -9.53 -4.66 -11.54
CA THR A 259 -8.78 -5.48 -12.50
C THR A 259 -8.67 -6.92 -12.01
N LEU A 260 -8.20 -7.13 -10.79
CA LEU A 260 -8.04 -8.47 -10.23
C LEU A 260 -9.37 -9.21 -10.09
N THR A 261 -10.44 -8.54 -9.65
CA THR A 261 -11.78 -9.16 -9.55
C THR A 261 -12.36 -9.51 -10.92
N MET A 262 -12.11 -8.68 -11.93
CA MET A 262 -12.60 -8.90 -13.29
C MET A 262 -11.96 -10.13 -13.94
N HIS A 263 -10.63 -10.28 -13.80
CA HIS A 263 -9.88 -11.38 -14.41
C HIS A 263 -9.87 -12.65 -13.56
N PHE A 264 -9.97 -12.53 -12.23
CA PHE A 264 -9.88 -13.63 -11.27
C PHE A 264 -11.06 -13.62 -10.29
N PRO A 265 -12.31 -13.80 -10.75
CA PRO A 265 -13.52 -13.63 -9.93
C PRO A 265 -13.64 -14.61 -8.75
N ASN A 266 -12.88 -15.71 -8.76
CA ASN A 266 -12.87 -16.70 -7.68
C ASN A 266 -11.74 -16.47 -6.66
N ALA A 267 -10.74 -15.65 -7.00
CA ALA A 267 -9.63 -15.36 -6.12
C ALA A 267 -10.06 -14.42 -4.99
N LYS A 268 -9.43 -14.55 -3.83
CA LYS A 268 -9.52 -13.58 -2.73
C LYS A 268 -8.50 -12.48 -2.93
N ILE A 269 -8.82 -11.27 -2.51
CA ILE A 269 -7.91 -10.12 -2.55
C ILE A 269 -7.77 -9.59 -1.13
N ILE A 270 -6.55 -9.62 -0.61
CA ILE A 270 -6.22 -9.05 0.69
C ILE A 270 -5.45 -7.75 0.46
N VAL A 271 -6.10 -6.62 0.72
CA VAL A 271 -5.45 -5.31 0.68
C VAL A 271 -4.84 -5.05 2.06
N CYS A 272 -3.51 -5.02 2.10
CA CYS A 272 -2.75 -4.68 3.29
C CYS A 272 -2.49 -3.17 3.31
N THR A 273 -2.98 -2.49 4.33
CA THR A 273 -2.71 -1.06 4.51
C THR A 273 -1.31 -0.83 5.09
N PRO A 274 -0.76 0.40 5.00
CA PRO A 274 0.53 0.72 5.60
C PRO A 274 0.64 0.37 7.09
N THR A 275 1.85 0.03 7.53
CA THR A 275 2.22 -0.10 8.95
C THR A 275 2.59 1.26 9.55
N TYR A 276 2.74 1.33 10.86
CA TYR A 276 3.35 2.49 11.51
C TYR A 276 4.79 2.68 11.00
N ALA A 277 5.16 3.94 10.78
CA ALA A 277 6.44 4.42 10.31
C ALA A 277 6.84 5.75 10.98
N GLN A 278 8.14 5.98 11.09
CA GLN A 278 8.83 7.21 11.48
C GLN A 278 9.64 7.75 10.30
N PHE A 279 9.64 9.06 10.14
CA PHE A 279 10.27 9.72 9.00
C PHE A 279 11.41 10.62 9.47
N PHE A 280 12.49 10.59 8.70
CA PHE A 280 13.72 11.32 8.99
C PHE A 280 14.17 12.13 7.77
N GLN A 281 14.71 13.33 7.99
CA GLN A 281 15.33 14.16 6.97
C GLN A 281 16.73 14.57 7.42
N GLY A 282 17.76 14.17 6.67
CA GLY A 282 19.16 14.42 7.06
C GLY A 282 19.52 13.82 8.41
N GLY A 283 18.91 12.69 8.78
CA GLY A 283 19.07 12.03 10.09
C GLY A 283 18.25 12.66 11.23
N ALA A 284 17.59 13.79 11.03
CA ALA A 284 16.71 14.39 12.02
C ALA A 284 15.29 13.82 11.90
N TYR A 285 14.71 13.43 13.03
CA TYR A 285 13.30 13.02 13.10
C TYR A 285 12.39 14.20 12.74
N ILE A 286 11.50 14.01 11.77
CA ILE A 286 10.57 15.05 11.30
C ILE A 286 9.11 14.76 11.61
N GLY A 287 8.80 13.55 12.06
CA GLY A 287 7.46 13.12 12.44
C GLY A 287 7.23 11.64 12.17
N ASP A 288 6.05 11.18 12.51
CA ASP A 288 5.62 9.80 12.31
C ASP A 288 4.31 9.73 11.53
N SER A 289 3.80 8.50 11.41
CA SER A 289 2.56 8.19 10.69
C SER A 289 1.34 8.97 11.14
N ASN A 290 1.32 9.49 12.37
CA ASN A 290 0.18 10.22 12.94
C ASN A 290 0.38 11.74 12.92
N THR A 291 1.61 12.22 12.73
CA THR A 291 1.97 13.62 12.98
C THR A 291 2.54 14.32 11.76
N LEU A 292 3.21 13.61 10.86
CA LEU A 292 3.74 14.18 9.63
C LEU A 292 2.66 14.22 8.55
N ASP A 293 2.28 15.42 8.12
CA ASP A 293 1.40 15.65 6.97
C ASP A 293 2.25 15.91 5.71
N ASN A 294 1.99 15.17 4.63
CA ASN A 294 2.73 15.31 3.38
C ASN A 294 2.16 16.37 2.41
N GLY A 295 1.10 17.06 2.82
CA GLY A 295 0.30 18.00 2.02
C GLY A 295 -1.06 17.44 1.58
N TYR A 296 -1.26 16.12 1.70
CA TYR A 296 -2.50 15.42 1.41
C TYR A 296 -3.01 14.63 2.61
N GLY A 297 -2.40 14.77 3.78
CA GLY A 297 -2.71 14.03 5.00
C GLY A 297 -1.50 13.28 5.58
N THR A 298 -1.73 12.62 6.70
CA THR A 298 -0.75 11.79 7.41
C THR A 298 -0.72 10.37 6.84
N LEU A 299 0.33 9.55 7.08
CA LEU A 299 0.31 8.14 6.66
C LEU A 299 -0.90 7.39 7.23
N TYR A 300 -1.34 7.75 8.45
CA TYR A 300 -2.58 7.24 9.03
C TYR A 300 -3.83 7.58 8.21
N ASP A 301 -3.85 8.72 7.51
CA ASP A 301 -4.92 9.01 6.55
C ASP A 301 -4.86 8.09 5.31
N TYR A 302 -3.68 7.64 4.88
CA TYR A 302 -3.54 6.61 3.84
C TYR A 302 -4.02 5.25 4.35
N VAL A 303 -3.74 4.89 5.60
CA VAL A 303 -4.32 3.68 6.23
C VAL A 303 -5.85 3.72 6.16
N LYS A 304 -6.46 4.82 6.60
CA LYS A 304 -7.93 4.99 6.51
C LYS A 304 -8.43 4.96 5.07
N ALA A 305 -7.72 5.58 4.13
CA ALA A 305 -8.11 5.58 2.72
C ALA A 305 -8.09 4.16 2.12
N GLY A 306 -7.11 3.32 2.51
CA GLY A 306 -7.05 1.92 2.10
C GLY A 306 -8.22 1.09 2.65
N ILE A 307 -8.56 1.27 3.94
CA ILE A 307 -9.74 0.65 4.55
C ILE A 307 -11.00 1.07 3.80
N ASN A 308 -11.19 2.38 3.61
CA ASN A 308 -12.35 2.95 2.92
C ASN A 308 -12.46 2.45 1.46
N ALA A 309 -11.35 2.19 0.77
CA ALA A 309 -11.36 1.62 -0.58
C ALA A 309 -12.00 0.22 -0.56
N VAL A 310 -11.60 -0.63 0.39
CA VAL A 310 -12.15 -1.98 0.53
C VAL A 310 -13.59 -1.94 1.02
N GLU A 311 -13.94 -1.09 1.98
CA GLU A 311 -15.33 -0.97 2.46
C GLU A 311 -16.29 -0.45 1.38
N GLY A 312 -15.79 0.39 0.47
CA GLY A 312 -16.53 0.83 -0.72
C GLY A 312 -16.64 -0.23 -1.80
N ASN A 313 -15.88 -1.32 -1.70
CA ASN A 313 -15.91 -2.44 -2.63
C ASN A 313 -17.03 -3.41 -2.24
N ASN A 314 -17.96 -3.67 -3.16
CA ASN A 314 -19.10 -4.55 -2.92
C ASN A 314 -18.83 -6.02 -3.29
N SER A 315 -17.59 -6.36 -3.66
CA SER A 315 -17.22 -7.72 -4.02
C SER A 315 -16.90 -8.51 -2.76
N GLY A 316 -17.65 -9.59 -2.49
CA GLY A 316 -17.48 -10.44 -1.31
C GLY A 316 -16.18 -11.25 -1.25
N ASN A 317 -15.22 -10.97 -2.14
CA ASN A 317 -13.91 -11.61 -2.22
C ASN A 317 -12.75 -10.66 -1.82
N VAL A 318 -13.03 -9.41 -1.45
CA VAL A 318 -12.00 -8.44 -1.03
C VAL A 318 -12.05 -8.21 0.47
N LYS A 319 -10.87 -8.14 1.11
CA LYS A 319 -10.74 -7.88 2.54
C LYS A 319 -9.55 -6.97 2.85
N ALA A 320 -9.74 -6.06 3.80
CA ALA A 320 -8.66 -5.25 4.34
C ALA A 320 -7.95 -6.01 5.45
N LEU A 321 -6.63 -5.92 5.47
CA LEU A 321 -5.78 -6.27 6.60
C LEU A 321 -5.04 -5.01 7.04
N THR A 322 -5.16 -4.67 8.32
CA THR A 322 -4.67 -3.38 8.84
C THR A 322 -3.58 -3.60 9.87
N PRO A 323 -2.35 -3.96 9.43
CA PRO A 323 -1.29 -4.28 10.36
C PRO A 323 -0.95 -3.10 11.28
N TYR A 324 -1.27 -1.87 10.86
CA TYR A 324 -1.16 -0.65 11.68
C TYR A 324 -1.69 -0.80 13.11
N TYR A 325 -2.81 -1.52 13.31
CA TYR A 325 -3.38 -1.75 14.65
C TYR A 325 -2.95 -3.07 15.28
N ASP A 326 -2.65 -4.06 14.45
CA ASP A 326 -2.64 -5.47 14.86
C ASP A 326 -1.23 -5.99 15.18
N ILE A 327 -0.16 -5.34 14.68
CA ILE A 327 1.22 -5.80 14.93
C ILE A 327 1.96 -5.00 16.02
N ASP A 328 1.30 -4.05 16.68
CA ASP A 328 1.81 -3.25 17.82
C ASP A 328 3.17 -2.55 17.57
N ILE A 329 3.28 -1.83 16.45
CA ILE A 329 4.34 -0.85 16.23
C ILE A 329 3.77 0.55 16.53
N ASN A 330 4.47 1.31 17.38
CA ASN A 330 4.07 2.65 17.78
C ASN A 330 5.29 3.52 18.10
N ALA A 331 5.05 4.80 18.40
CA ALA A 331 6.12 5.77 18.66
C ALA A 331 7.08 5.37 19.80
N GLY A 332 6.61 4.56 20.76
CA GLY A 332 7.40 4.12 21.91
C GLY A 332 8.35 2.96 21.60
N ASN A 333 8.09 2.18 20.55
CA ASN A 333 8.84 0.96 20.24
C ASN A 333 9.42 0.89 18.81
N ALA A 334 9.08 1.85 17.94
CA ALA A 334 9.49 1.83 16.54
C ALA A 334 11.01 1.79 16.33
N ALA A 335 11.81 2.42 17.20
CA ALA A 335 13.28 2.39 17.09
C ALA A 335 13.88 0.98 17.28
N GLU A 336 13.18 0.07 17.97
CA GLU A 336 13.60 -1.31 18.19
C GLU A 336 13.03 -2.26 17.12
N ASN A 337 11.88 -1.87 16.55
CA ASN A 337 11.05 -2.72 15.71
C ASN A 337 11.15 -2.41 14.21
N LEU A 338 11.66 -1.23 13.86
CA LEU A 338 11.92 -0.78 12.50
C LEU A 338 13.43 -0.58 12.29
N ILE A 339 13.92 -0.97 11.12
CA ILE A 339 15.33 -0.90 10.73
C ILE A 339 15.74 0.55 10.44
N ASP A 340 14.86 1.30 9.77
CA ASP A 340 15.12 2.66 9.28
C ASP A 340 13.93 3.61 9.49
N GLY A 341 13.03 3.23 10.39
CA GLY A 341 11.77 3.94 10.62
C GLY A 341 10.65 3.53 9.66
N ILE A 342 10.88 2.71 8.65
CA ILE A 342 9.83 2.21 7.74
C ILE A 342 9.81 0.69 7.72
N HIS A 343 10.98 0.07 7.48
CA HIS A 343 11.08 -1.36 7.26
C HIS A 343 11.10 -2.12 8.57
N MET A 344 10.23 -3.11 8.72
CA MET A 344 10.20 -3.93 9.96
C MET A 344 11.47 -4.74 10.10
N ASN A 345 11.90 -4.98 11.33
CA ASN A 345 12.93 -5.96 11.65
C ASN A 345 12.41 -7.41 11.41
N PRO A 346 13.27 -8.44 11.49
CA PRO A 346 12.85 -9.83 11.29
C PRO A 346 11.72 -10.30 12.22
N GLU A 347 11.68 -9.86 13.48
CA GLU A 347 10.62 -10.25 14.44
C GLU A 347 9.26 -9.69 14.03
N TYR A 348 9.20 -8.44 13.59
CA TYR A 348 7.94 -7.81 13.20
C TYR A 348 7.46 -8.24 11.82
N ARG A 349 8.38 -8.62 10.92
CA ARG A 349 8.02 -9.36 9.71
C ARG A 349 7.36 -10.70 10.04
N ASP A 350 7.82 -11.40 11.07
CA ASP A 350 7.20 -12.65 11.55
C ASP A 350 5.77 -12.42 12.06
N LYS A 351 5.58 -11.44 12.94
CA LYS A 351 4.25 -11.06 13.46
C LYS A 351 3.28 -10.70 12.35
N TYR A 352 3.72 -9.91 11.36
CA TYR A 352 2.88 -9.56 10.22
C TYR A 352 2.58 -10.79 9.36
N ALA A 353 3.55 -11.64 9.03
CA ALA A 353 3.30 -12.86 8.27
C ALA A 353 2.31 -13.79 8.97
N GLN A 354 2.37 -13.94 10.30
CA GLN A 354 1.39 -14.72 11.07
C GLN A 354 -0.02 -14.11 10.99
N LEU A 355 -0.16 -12.80 11.21
CA LEU A 355 -1.43 -12.09 11.11
C LEU A 355 -2.06 -12.26 9.71
N LEU A 356 -1.27 -12.03 8.66
CA LEU A 356 -1.69 -12.16 7.27
C LEU A 356 -2.10 -13.59 6.93
N SER A 357 -1.31 -14.57 7.37
CA SER A 357 -1.60 -15.98 7.12
C SER A 357 -2.91 -16.41 7.76
N ARG A 358 -3.21 -15.97 8.99
CA ARG A 358 -4.52 -16.26 9.63
C ARG A 358 -5.70 -15.73 8.83
N VAL A 359 -5.58 -14.51 8.31
CA VAL A 359 -6.63 -13.93 7.47
C VAL A 359 -6.80 -14.74 6.19
N ILE A 360 -5.70 -15.12 5.54
CA ILE A 360 -5.69 -15.95 4.33
C ILE A 360 -6.34 -17.32 4.59
N ILE A 361 -5.87 -18.05 5.60
CA ILE A 361 -6.39 -19.36 6.05
C ILE A 361 -7.91 -19.29 6.24
N GLY A 362 -8.39 -18.28 6.99
CA GLY A 362 -9.81 -18.08 7.24
C GLY A 362 -10.61 -17.74 5.97
N GLN A 363 -10.07 -16.93 5.06
CA GLN A 363 -10.73 -16.63 3.77
C GLN A 363 -10.84 -17.85 2.85
N MET A 364 -9.91 -18.79 2.97
CA MET A 364 -9.91 -20.04 2.22
C MET A 364 -10.78 -21.13 2.86
N GLY A 365 -11.42 -20.84 3.99
CA GLY A 365 -12.37 -21.71 4.69
C GLY A 365 -11.71 -22.75 5.60
N TYR A 366 -10.42 -22.63 5.86
CA TYR A 366 -9.73 -23.43 6.87
C TYR A 366 -9.88 -22.80 8.25
N SER A 367 -9.57 -23.56 9.30
CA SER A 367 -9.66 -23.11 10.68
C SER A 367 -8.32 -23.28 11.37
N ILE A 368 -7.87 -22.23 12.05
CA ILE A 368 -6.72 -22.25 12.94
C ILE A 368 -7.18 -21.76 14.31
N PRO A 369 -6.81 -22.42 15.42
CA PRO A 369 -7.14 -21.91 16.74
C PRO A 369 -6.55 -20.51 16.97
N GLU A 370 -7.26 -19.69 17.75
CA GLU A 370 -6.71 -18.42 18.24
C GLU A 370 -5.38 -18.66 18.95
N ASP A 371 -4.50 -17.65 18.87
CA ASP A 371 -3.18 -17.62 19.53
C ASP A 371 -2.19 -18.75 19.16
N THR A 372 -2.52 -19.61 18.18
CA THR A 372 -1.64 -20.69 17.72
C THR A 372 -0.77 -20.28 16.52
N ASP A 373 0.55 -20.36 16.63
CA ASP A 373 1.46 -20.14 15.50
C ASP A 373 1.10 -21.07 14.31
N PRO A 374 0.80 -20.53 13.12
CA PRO A 374 0.42 -21.33 11.94
C PRO A 374 1.44 -22.39 11.54
N SER A 375 2.73 -22.24 11.84
CA SER A 375 3.75 -23.24 11.55
C SER A 375 3.73 -24.46 12.48
N THR A 376 3.01 -24.38 13.60
CA THR A 376 3.02 -25.43 14.63
C THR A 376 1.86 -26.41 14.52
N VAL A 377 0.94 -26.18 13.59
CA VAL A 377 -0.28 -26.98 13.43
C VAL A 377 -0.61 -27.27 11.98
N GLU A 378 -1.13 -28.46 11.71
CA GLU A 378 -1.58 -28.89 10.37
C GLU A 378 -2.97 -28.37 10.02
N TRP A 379 -3.17 -27.05 10.08
CA TRP A 379 -4.48 -26.40 9.85
C TRP A 379 -5.04 -26.68 8.44
N TRP A 380 -4.20 -27.01 7.46
CA TRP A 380 -4.63 -27.35 6.10
C TRP A 380 -5.40 -28.68 5.99
N THR A 381 -5.51 -29.43 7.09
CA THR A 381 -6.30 -30.66 7.19
C THR A 381 -7.73 -30.44 7.71
N THR A 382 -8.11 -29.20 8.04
CA THR A 382 -9.36 -28.92 8.78
C THR A 382 -10.59 -28.62 7.92
N LYS A 383 -10.47 -28.66 6.59
CA LYS A 383 -11.52 -28.23 5.65
C LYS A 383 -12.40 -29.37 5.16
#